data_AF-A0A6J1TB07-F1
#
_entry.id   AF-A0A6J1TB07-F1
#
_cell.length_a   1.000
_cell.length_b   1.000
_cell.length_c   1.000
_cell.angle_alpha   90.00
_cell.angle_beta   90.00
_cell.angle_gamma   90.00
#
_symmetry.space_group_name_H-M   'P 1'
#
loop_
_entity.id
_entity.type
_entity.pdbx_description
1 polymer ?
#
loop_
_entity_poly.entity_id
_entity_poly.type
_entity_poly.pdbx_seq_one_letter_code
_entity_poly.pdbx_strand_id
1 'polypeptide(L)'
;MACEMNVEDVSQTGPTARQQEKEARLAEAPGVTRLVKVWCHEDPAWSLQLLRCAAPSLELLSVYFALEDHLREVHDAMPRLRRLELSGGYALLHAQPPELPTLPPGRDGLQWLSVGTLPRATTQSLLKAHAGTLEELQLYVGTPGIKEWPDTCGDLHSLLQQSGLQALRRLVLRRWGCSHKPVTCSEQRAEVRRVLPGAEVLCSECDPVELAEV
;
A
#
# COMPACT_ATOMS: atom_id res chain seq x y z
N MET A 1 -15.78 19.93 0.46
CA MET A 1 -14.74 20.10 -0.58
C MET A 1 -13.53 19.31 -0.12
N ALA A 2 -13.06 18.33 -0.91
CA ALA A 2 -11.87 17.58 -0.55
C ALA A 2 -10.64 18.49 -0.67
N CYS A 3 -9.83 18.58 0.38
CA CYS A 3 -8.57 19.31 0.38
C CYS A 3 -7.47 18.32 -0.03
N GLU A 4 -6.90 18.52 -1.21
CA GLU A 4 -5.83 17.67 -1.77
C GLU A 4 -4.49 18.42 -1.76
N MET A 5 -3.44 17.70 -1.37
CA MET A 5 -2.07 18.16 -1.41
C MET A 5 -1.22 17.12 -2.16
N ASN A 6 -0.60 17.55 -3.25
CA ASN A 6 0.42 16.79 -3.95
C ASN A 6 1.81 17.36 -3.61
N VAL A 7 2.70 16.50 -3.12
CA VAL A 7 4.05 16.88 -2.68
C VAL A 7 5.16 16.20 -3.45
N GLU A 8 4.87 15.66 -4.65
CA GLU A 8 5.84 14.94 -5.48
C GLU A 8 7.15 15.72 -5.65
N ASP A 9 7.06 16.95 -6.15
CA ASP A 9 8.23 17.76 -6.48
C ASP A 9 9.07 18.14 -5.24
N VAL A 10 8.45 18.21 -4.06
CA VAL A 10 9.12 18.62 -2.81
C VAL A 10 9.69 17.42 -2.07
N SER A 11 8.94 16.32 -2.04
CA SER A 11 9.30 15.09 -1.31
C SER A 11 10.45 14.33 -1.97
N GLN A 12 10.69 14.52 -3.26
CA GLN A 12 11.86 13.96 -3.96
C GLN A 12 13.16 14.74 -3.72
N THR A 13 13.19 15.68 -2.76
CA THR A 13 14.37 16.51 -2.50
C THR A 13 14.92 16.28 -1.11
N GLY A 14 16.25 16.28 -1.01
CA GLY A 14 16.96 16.11 0.26
C GLY A 14 16.69 17.23 1.29
N PRO A 15 17.14 17.06 2.54
CA PRO A 15 16.77 17.91 3.67
C PRO A 15 17.20 19.38 3.56
N THR A 16 18.20 19.69 2.76
CA THR A 16 18.68 21.06 2.54
C THR A 16 18.03 21.76 1.35
N ALA A 17 17.28 21.04 0.53
CA ALA A 17 16.62 21.56 -0.65
C ALA A 17 15.18 21.99 -0.35
N ARG A 18 14.73 23.07 -1.03
CA ARG A 18 13.34 23.57 -1.00
C ARG A 18 12.77 23.79 0.42
N GLN A 19 13.61 24.22 1.36
CA GLN A 19 13.24 24.36 2.78
C GLN A 19 11.99 25.22 3.00
N GLN A 20 11.89 26.37 2.31
CA GLN A 20 10.72 27.25 2.41
C GLN A 20 9.43 26.56 1.94
N GLU A 21 9.51 25.77 0.87
CA GLU A 21 8.36 25.03 0.36
C GLU A 21 7.99 23.87 1.29
N LYS A 22 8.98 23.19 1.85
CA LYS A 22 8.80 22.14 2.87
C LYS A 22 8.08 22.68 4.10
N GLU A 23 8.49 23.84 4.60
CA GLU A 23 7.83 24.52 5.74
C GLU A 23 6.40 24.94 5.39
N ALA A 24 6.18 25.50 4.19
CA ALA A 24 4.85 25.87 3.72
C ALA A 24 3.91 24.66 3.68
N ARG A 25 4.37 23.52 3.14
CA ARG A 25 3.57 22.28 3.10
C ARG A 25 3.25 21.73 4.49
N LEU A 26 4.19 21.81 5.44
CA LEU A 26 3.91 21.43 6.83
C LEU A 26 2.83 22.32 7.46
N ALA A 27 2.84 23.63 7.18
CA ALA A 27 1.83 24.56 7.69
C ALA A 27 0.45 24.35 7.04
N GLU A 28 0.41 23.94 5.78
CA GLU A 28 -0.83 23.66 5.02
C GLU A 28 -1.40 22.26 5.28
N ALA A 29 -0.62 21.32 5.82
CA ALA A 29 -1.01 19.93 6.02
C ALA A 29 -2.21 19.69 6.95
N PRO A 30 -2.40 20.45 8.04
CA PRO A 30 -3.57 20.27 8.90
C PRO A 30 -4.88 20.48 8.14
N GLY A 31 -5.78 19.48 8.18
CA GLY A 31 -7.07 19.53 7.48
C GLY A 31 -7.03 19.01 6.04
N VAL A 32 -5.87 18.63 5.52
CA VAL A 32 -5.76 17.90 4.26
C VAL A 32 -6.46 16.54 4.39
N THR A 33 -7.29 16.21 3.40
CA THR A 33 -8.02 14.94 3.32
C THR A 33 -7.38 13.95 2.35
N ARG A 34 -6.61 14.46 1.37
CA ARG A 34 -5.94 13.67 0.33
C ARG A 34 -4.48 14.11 0.24
N LEU A 35 -3.53 13.25 0.60
CA LEU A 35 -2.10 13.53 0.51
C LEU A 35 -1.47 12.51 -0.44
N VAL A 36 -0.96 12.98 -1.57
CA VAL A 36 -0.52 12.10 -2.65
C VAL A 36 0.96 12.32 -2.99
N LYS A 37 1.59 11.25 -3.48
CA LYS A 37 2.96 11.25 -3.98
C LYS A 37 4.01 11.69 -2.97
N VAL A 38 3.93 11.17 -1.75
CA VAL A 38 4.93 11.41 -0.71
C VAL A 38 6.10 10.42 -0.88
N TRP A 39 7.28 10.92 -1.24
CA TRP A 39 8.51 10.14 -1.27
C TRP A 39 9.23 10.23 0.08
N CYS A 40 9.27 9.13 0.83
CA CYS A 40 9.75 9.15 2.22
C CYS A 40 11.27 9.07 2.39
N HIS A 41 11.98 8.54 1.40
CA HIS A 41 13.41 8.18 1.54
C HIS A 41 14.40 9.35 1.37
N GLU A 42 14.04 10.41 0.63
CA GLU A 42 14.94 11.55 0.36
C GLU A 42 15.07 12.48 1.57
N ASP A 43 13.96 12.67 2.30
CA ASP A 43 13.93 13.38 3.59
C ASP A 43 12.95 12.69 4.55
N PRO A 44 13.41 11.62 5.24
CA PRO A 44 12.58 10.84 6.17
C PRO A 44 12.02 11.66 7.32
N ALA A 45 12.77 12.64 7.81
CA ALA A 45 12.33 13.46 8.95
C ALA A 45 11.17 14.37 8.54
N TRP A 46 11.32 15.08 7.41
CA TRP A 46 10.27 15.96 6.92
C TRP A 46 9.01 15.21 6.50
N SER A 47 9.15 14.10 5.76
CA SER A 47 8.00 13.33 5.32
C SER A 47 7.24 12.71 6.49
N LEU A 48 7.92 12.18 7.51
CA LEU A 48 7.27 11.74 8.75
C LEU A 48 6.54 12.87 9.47
N GLN A 49 7.14 14.07 9.56
CA GLN A 49 6.49 15.23 10.15
C GLN A 49 5.23 15.65 9.36
N LEU A 50 5.30 15.61 8.03
CA LEU A 50 4.15 15.89 7.17
C LEU A 50 3.00 14.93 7.42
N LEU A 51 3.28 13.62 7.51
CA LEU A 51 2.28 12.61 7.84
C LEU A 51 1.63 12.89 9.20
N ARG A 52 2.41 13.24 10.23
CA ARG A 52 1.90 13.60 11.56
C ARG A 52 0.97 14.81 11.53
N CYS A 53 1.32 15.84 10.77
CA CYS A 53 0.50 17.04 10.63
C CYS A 53 -0.84 16.76 9.94
N ALA A 54 -0.86 15.89 8.93
CA ALA A 54 -2.06 15.54 8.17
C ALA A 54 -2.90 14.42 8.81
N ALA A 55 -2.31 13.60 9.68
CA ALA A 55 -2.89 12.35 10.20
C ALA A 55 -4.35 12.45 10.70
N PRO A 56 -4.77 13.49 11.44
CA PRO A 56 -6.13 13.54 12.00
C PRO A 56 -7.25 13.66 10.96
N SER A 57 -6.97 14.22 9.79
CA SER A 57 -7.96 14.51 8.74
C SER A 57 -7.83 13.62 7.51
N LEU A 58 -6.76 12.84 7.41
CA LEU A 58 -6.42 12.13 6.20
C LEU A 58 -7.35 10.95 5.90
N GLU A 59 -7.86 10.90 4.68
CA GLU A 59 -8.76 9.84 4.19
C GLU A 59 -8.12 9.04 3.04
N LEU A 60 -7.24 9.67 2.26
CA LEU A 60 -6.48 9.08 1.16
C LEU A 60 -4.99 9.44 1.28
N LEU A 61 -4.14 8.43 1.12
CA LEU A 61 -2.70 8.57 1.20
C LEU A 61 -1.98 7.75 0.12
N SER A 62 -1.04 8.36 -0.60
CA SER A 62 -0.08 7.66 -1.45
C SER A 62 1.35 7.94 -1.00
N VAL A 63 2.04 6.90 -0.53
CA VAL A 63 3.43 6.96 -0.06
C VAL A 63 4.35 6.00 -0.82
N TYR A 64 5.55 6.49 -1.11
CA TYR A 64 6.59 5.78 -1.82
C TYR A 64 7.86 5.69 -0.96
N PHE A 65 8.50 4.53 -0.96
CA PHE A 65 9.72 4.22 -0.20
C PHE A 65 9.57 4.50 1.31
N ALA A 66 8.40 4.19 1.86
CA ALA A 66 8.10 4.35 3.28
C ALA A 66 9.03 3.50 4.16
N LEU A 67 9.61 4.13 5.18
CA LEU A 67 10.38 3.44 6.23
C LEU A 67 9.46 2.97 7.36
N GLU A 68 9.99 2.17 8.27
CA GLU A 68 9.27 1.60 9.42
C GLU A 68 8.48 2.64 10.23
N ASP A 69 9.10 3.79 10.54
CA ASP A 69 8.42 4.85 11.30
C ASP A 69 7.23 5.45 10.54
N HIS A 70 7.31 5.54 9.21
CA HIS A 70 6.19 6.00 8.39
C HIS A 70 5.05 4.99 8.40
N LEU A 71 5.35 3.69 8.30
CA LEU A 71 4.35 2.62 8.35
C LEU A 71 3.63 2.59 9.70
N ARG A 72 4.39 2.75 10.79
CA ARG A 72 3.81 2.89 12.13
C ARG A 72 2.91 4.11 12.22
N GLU A 73 3.37 5.28 11.77
CA GLU A 73 2.57 6.50 11.81
C GLU A 73 1.25 6.36 11.02
N VAL A 74 1.30 5.78 9.82
CA VAL A 74 0.11 5.50 9.00
C VAL A 74 -0.85 4.56 9.73
N HIS A 75 -0.34 3.53 10.38
CA HIS A 75 -1.14 2.57 11.12
C HIS A 75 -1.73 3.14 12.43
N ASP A 76 -0.93 3.93 13.16
CA ASP A 76 -1.21 4.33 14.54
C ASP A 76 -1.91 5.69 14.64
N ALA A 77 -1.72 6.61 13.71
CA ALA A 77 -2.15 8.00 13.88
C ALA A 77 -3.25 8.45 12.91
N MET A 78 -3.66 7.63 11.93
CA MET A 78 -4.59 8.04 10.88
C MET A 78 -5.96 7.37 11.00
N PRO A 79 -6.83 7.82 11.94
CA PRO A 79 -8.09 7.14 12.24
C PRO A 79 -9.16 7.22 11.13
N ARG A 80 -8.98 8.09 10.14
CA ARG A 80 -9.94 8.30 9.04
C ARG A 80 -9.46 7.72 7.71
N LEU A 81 -8.28 7.12 7.68
CA LEU A 81 -7.67 6.68 6.43
C LEU A 81 -8.47 5.50 5.85
N ARG A 82 -8.98 5.69 4.63
CA ARG A 82 -9.80 4.69 3.92
C ARG A 82 -9.08 4.09 2.73
N ARG A 83 -8.23 4.87 2.05
CA ARG A 83 -7.48 4.41 0.87
C ARG A 83 -5.99 4.68 1.05
N LEU A 84 -5.20 3.64 0.90
CA LEU A 84 -3.75 3.71 1.02
C LEU A 84 -3.09 3.10 -0.23
N GLU A 85 -2.25 3.87 -0.90
CA GLU A 85 -1.28 3.34 -1.84
C GLU A 85 0.10 3.38 -1.19
N LEU A 86 0.76 2.22 -1.21
CA LEU A 86 2.06 2.06 -0.60
C LEU A 86 2.99 1.29 -1.53
N SER A 87 4.07 1.93 -1.93
CA SER A 87 5.11 1.29 -2.74
C SER A 87 6.46 1.38 -2.04
N GLY A 88 7.13 0.26 -1.85
CA GLY A 88 8.52 0.22 -1.38
C GLY A 88 9.53 0.30 -2.53
N GLY A 89 10.80 0.07 -2.18
CA GLY A 89 11.89 -0.15 -3.12
C GLY A 89 12.46 -1.56 -2.96
N TYR A 90 13.03 -2.12 -4.03
CA TYR A 90 13.61 -3.48 -3.99
C TYR A 90 14.69 -3.64 -2.91
N ALA A 91 15.45 -2.59 -2.61
CA ALA A 91 16.44 -2.59 -1.53
C ALA A 91 15.83 -2.83 -0.14
N LEU A 92 14.55 -2.49 0.06
CA LEU A 92 13.85 -2.67 1.33
C LEU A 92 13.28 -4.08 1.51
N LEU A 93 13.23 -4.92 0.46
CA LEU A 93 12.67 -6.28 0.53
C LEU A 93 13.46 -7.20 1.48
N HIS A 94 14.75 -6.92 1.69
CA HIS A 94 15.63 -7.68 2.57
C HIS A 94 15.78 -7.05 3.97
N ALA A 95 15.17 -5.87 4.20
CA ALA A 95 15.18 -5.26 5.52
C ALA A 95 14.33 -6.08 6.50
N GLN A 96 14.66 -6.01 7.79
CA GLN A 96 13.85 -6.66 8.81
C GLN A 96 12.43 -6.08 8.74
N PRO A 97 11.40 -6.89 8.47
CA PRO A 97 10.07 -6.38 8.17
C PRO A 97 9.45 -5.84 9.46
N PRO A 98 8.98 -4.59 9.49
CA PRO A 98 8.15 -4.15 10.60
C PRO A 98 6.85 -4.95 10.57
N GLU A 99 6.57 -5.64 11.68
CA GLU A 99 5.26 -6.23 11.92
C GLU A 99 4.36 -5.16 12.53
N LEU A 100 3.31 -4.80 11.80
CA LEU A 100 2.31 -3.88 12.30
C LEU A 100 1.36 -4.64 13.25
N PRO A 101 1.01 -4.07 14.41
CA PRO A 101 0.05 -4.67 15.31
C PRO A 101 -1.34 -4.75 14.66
N THR A 102 -2.25 -5.49 15.28
CA THR A 102 -3.66 -5.47 14.88
C THR A 102 -4.27 -4.12 15.21
N LEU A 103 -5.15 -3.61 14.35
CA LEU A 103 -5.87 -2.37 14.63
C LEU A 103 -6.65 -2.48 15.96
N PRO A 104 -6.66 -1.43 16.80
CA PRO A 104 -7.46 -1.43 18.00
C PRO A 104 -8.97 -1.42 17.66
N PRO A 105 -9.82 -1.99 18.53
CA PRO A 105 -11.26 -2.03 18.31
C PRO A 105 -11.85 -0.62 18.12
N GLY A 106 -12.70 -0.43 17.11
CA GLY A 106 -13.39 0.84 16.87
C GLY A 106 -12.66 1.82 15.95
N ARG A 107 -11.50 1.46 15.38
CA ARG A 107 -10.95 2.17 14.22
C ARG A 107 -11.61 1.69 12.94
N ASP A 108 -12.00 2.65 12.10
CA ASP A 108 -12.31 2.38 10.71
C ASP A 108 -10.99 1.94 10.04
N GLY A 109 -10.97 0.71 9.52
CA GLY A 109 -9.82 0.19 8.79
C GLY A 109 -9.84 0.62 7.33
N LEU A 110 -8.77 0.31 6.61
CA LEU A 110 -8.69 0.57 5.18
C LEU A 110 -9.80 -0.17 4.43
N GLN A 111 -10.40 0.50 3.46
CA GLN A 111 -11.36 -0.03 2.50
C GLN A 111 -10.69 -0.35 1.16
N TRP A 112 -9.64 0.39 0.82
CA TRP A 112 -8.86 0.22 -0.41
C TRP A 112 -7.37 0.24 -0.09
N LEU A 113 -6.63 -0.71 -0.65
CA LEU A 113 -5.18 -0.82 -0.47
C LEU A 113 -4.50 -1.19 -1.78
N SER A 114 -3.47 -0.43 -2.18
CA SER A 114 -2.53 -0.81 -3.23
C SER A 114 -1.15 -1.01 -2.62
N VAL A 115 -0.55 -2.18 -2.83
CA VAL A 115 0.78 -2.54 -2.33
C VAL A 115 1.72 -2.88 -3.47
N GLY A 116 2.83 -2.15 -3.54
CA GLY A 116 3.97 -2.36 -4.42
C GLY A 116 5.26 -2.64 -3.64
N THR A 117 6.06 -3.62 -4.07
CA THR A 117 7.47 -3.79 -3.65
C THR A 117 7.73 -3.67 -2.14
N LEU A 118 6.89 -4.28 -1.31
CA LEU A 118 7.09 -4.39 0.13
C LEU A 118 7.57 -5.77 0.55
N PRO A 119 8.28 -5.89 1.69
CA PRO A 119 8.57 -7.19 2.28
C PRO A 119 7.30 -8.03 2.43
N ARG A 120 7.42 -9.34 2.15
CA ARG A 120 6.29 -10.27 2.20
C ARG A 120 5.61 -10.28 3.57
N ALA A 121 6.39 -10.31 4.65
CA ALA A 121 5.88 -10.30 6.02
C ALA A 121 5.14 -9.00 6.35
N THR A 122 5.70 -7.84 6.00
CA THR A 122 5.02 -6.54 6.16
C THR A 122 3.71 -6.49 5.38
N THR A 123 3.70 -6.97 4.13
CA THR A 123 2.47 -7.09 3.33
C THR A 123 1.44 -7.96 4.05
N GLN A 124 1.85 -9.13 4.54
CA GLN A 124 0.94 -10.05 5.24
C GLN A 124 0.37 -9.44 6.53
N SER A 125 1.19 -8.76 7.33
CA SER A 125 0.73 -8.09 8.57
C SER A 125 -0.23 -6.95 8.26
N LEU A 126 0.03 -6.14 7.23
CA LEU A 126 -0.89 -5.09 6.78
C LEU A 126 -2.25 -5.66 6.35
N LEU A 127 -2.25 -6.75 5.57
CA LEU A 127 -3.48 -7.43 5.17
C LEU A 127 -4.26 -7.98 6.37
N LYS A 128 -3.58 -8.59 7.35
CA LYS A 128 -4.21 -9.09 8.58
C LYS A 128 -4.82 -7.96 9.41
N ALA A 129 -4.12 -6.83 9.53
CA ALA A 129 -4.58 -5.68 10.29
C ALA A 129 -5.89 -5.09 9.75
N HIS A 130 -6.12 -5.16 8.44
CA HIS A 130 -7.29 -4.58 7.77
C HIS A 130 -8.27 -5.65 7.22
N ALA A 131 -8.14 -6.91 7.65
CA ALA A 131 -8.84 -8.03 7.05
C ALA A 131 -10.37 -7.94 7.13
N GLY A 132 -10.89 -7.30 8.19
CA GLY A 132 -12.33 -7.11 8.40
C GLY A 132 -12.94 -5.92 7.66
N THR A 133 -12.14 -5.04 7.07
CA THR A 133 -12.62 -3.79 6.44
C THR A 133 -12.18 -3.63 4.98
N LEU A 134 -11.13 -4.33 4.56
CA LEU A 134 -10.54 -4.16 3.24
C LEU A 134 -11.46 -4.73 2.15
N GLU A 135 -12.00 -3.86 1.31
CA GLU A 135 -12.93 -4.20 0.24
C GLU A 135 -12.23 -4.38 -1.12
N GLU A 136 -11.20 -3.58 -1.39
CA GLU A 136 -10.39 -3.68 -2.61
C GLU A 136 -8.89 -3.74 -2.30
N LEU A 137 -8.22 -4.72 -2.90
CA LEU A 137 -6.78 -4.90 -2.84
C LEU A 137 -6.18 -4.89 -4.23
N GLN A 138 -5.20 -4.03 -4.46
CA GLN A 138 -4.31 -4.11 -5.61
C GLN A 138 -2.93 -4.57 -5.12
N LEU A 139 -2.44 -5.68 -5.65
CA LEU A 139 -1.20 -6.28 -5.20
C LEU A 139 -0.24 -6.47 -6.38
N TYR A 140 0.91 -5.82 -6.29
CA TYR A 140 2.03 -6.10 -7.18
C TYR A 140 2.62 -7.48 -6.85
N VAL A 141 2.42 -8.44 -7.75
CA VAL A 141 2.93 -9.80 -7.55
C VAL A 141 3.02 -10.53 -8.88
N GLY A 142 4.05 -11.35 -9.06
CA GLY A 142 4.21 -12.20 -10.23
C GLY A 142 3.53 -13.56 -10.13
N THR A 143 3.59 -14.30 -11.23
CA THR A 143 3.22 -15.71 -11.31
C THR A 143 4.30 -16.62 -10.66
N PRO A 144 4.07 -17.92 -10.47
CA PRO A 144 5.10 -18.82 -9.95
C PRO A 144 6.36 -18.82 -10.84
N GLY A 145 7.56 -18.82 -10.23
CA GLY A 145 8.84 -18.82 -10.94
C GLY A 145 10.06 -18.79 -10.01
N ILE A 146 11.26 -18.60 -10.58
CA ILE A 146 12.55 -18.74 -9.87
C ILE A 146 13.06 -17.50 -9.14
N LYS A 147 12.43 -16.33 -9.36
CA LYS A 147 12.79 -15.10 -8.67
C LYS A 147 12.27 -15.12 -7.23
N GLU A 148 12.55 -14.06 -6.50
CA GLU A 148 12.00 -13.86 -5.16
C GLU A 148 10.71 -13.03 -5.21
N TRP A 149 10.04 -12.95 -4.06
CA TRP A 149 8.94 -12.04 -3.85
C TRP A 149 9.37 -10.57 -4.12
N PRO A 150 8.52 -9.72 -4.73
CA PRO A 150 7.20 -10.03 -5.30
C PRO A 150 7.24 -10.44 -6.78
N ASP A 151 8.42 -10.51 -7.41
CA ASP A 151 8.58 -10.78 -8.85
C ASP A 151 8.02 -12.14 -9.28
N THR A 152 7.96 -13.10 -8.35
CA THR A 152 7.27 -14.39 -8.47
C THR A 152 6.51 -14.70 -7.17
N CYS A 153 5.42 -15.47 -7.27
CA CYS A 153 4.71 -15.97 -6.10
C CYS A 153 3.97 -17.28 -6.41
N GLY A 154 4.50 -18.39 -5.90
CA GLY A 154 3.90 -19.72 -6.08
C GLY A 154 2.67 -19.98 -5.19
N ASP A 155 2.63 -19.32 -4.05
CA ASP A 155 1.78 -19.64 -2.91
C ASP A 155 0.86 -18.47 -2.52
N LEU A 156 0.50 -17.63 -3.50
CA LEU A 156 -0.32 -16.44 -3.26
C LEU A 156 -1.63 -16.76 -2.54
N HIS A 157 -2.27 -17.87 -2.90
CA HIS A 157 -3.49 -18.36 -2.25
C HIS A 157 -3.27 -18.60 -0.74
N SER A 158 -2.11 -19.14 -0.35
CA SER A 158 -1.78 -19.41 1.05
C SER A 158 -1.58 -18.13 1.84
N LEU A 159 -0.90 -17.13 1.26
CA LEU A 159 -0.74 -15.81 1.88
C LEU A 159 -2.10 -15.15 2.13
N LEU A 160 -2.97 -15.13 1.12
CA LEU A 160 -4.29 -14.49 1.21
C LEU A 160 -5.23 -15.24 2.19
N GLN A 161 -5.19 -16.57 2.20
CA GLN A 161 -5.94 -17.38 3.15
C GLN A 161 -5.53 -17.08 4.60
N GLN A 162 -4.22 -17.00 4.86
CA GLN A 162 -3.68 -16.67 6.18
C GLN A 162 -3.94 -15.22 6.61
N SER A 163 -4.21 -14.32 5.66
CA SER A 163 -4.59 -12.94 5.94
C SER A 163 -6.05 -12.78 6.36
N GLY A 164 -6.92 -13.75 6.07
CA GLY A 164 -8.30 -13.77 6.56
C GLY A 164 -9.18 -12.63 6.04
N LEU A 165 -8.97 -12.19 4.79
CA LEU A 165 -9.64 -11.03 4.17
C LEU A 165 -11.16 -11.28 3.95
N GLN A 166 -11.96 -11.04 4.99
CA GLN A 166 -13.40 -11.34 5.01
C GLN A 166 -14.26 -10.34 4.23
N ALA A 167 -13.85 -9.07 4.20
CA ALA A 167 -14.59 -8.00 3.54
C ALA A 167 -14.23 -7.82 2.06
N LEU A 168 -13.24 -8.57 1.55
CA LEU A 168 -12.68 -8.35 0.23
C LEU A 168 -13.68 -8.69 -0.87
N ARG A 169 -13.94 -7.71 -1.73
CA ARG A 169 -14.83 -7.81 -2.90
C ARG A 169 -14.04 -7.83 -4.20
N ARG A 170 -12.86 -7.21 -4.24
CA ARG A 170 -12.06 -7.08 -5.45
C ARG A 170 -10.57 -7.21 -5.16
N LEU A 171 -9.90 -8.08 -5.91
CA LEU A 171 -8.46 -8.27 -5.91
C LEU A 171 -7.92 -8.08 -7.32
N VAL A 172 -7.03 -7.09 -7.49
CA VAL A 172 -6.31 -6.86 -8.74
C VAL A 172 -4.84 -7.26 -8.56
N LEU A 173 -4.40 -8.21 -9.36
CA LEU A 173 -3.00 -8.62 -9.43
C LEU A 173 -2.28 -7.75 -10.46
N ARG A 174 -1.48 -6.79 -10.00
CA ARG A 174 -0.69 -5.88 -10.84
C ARG A 174 0.57 -6.62 -11.31
N ARG A 175 0.74 -6.78 -12.62
CA ARG A 175 1.82 -7.62 -13.21
C ARG A 175 2.94 -6.85 -13.91
N TRP A 176 2.91 -5.53 -13.82
CA TRP A 176 3.94 -4.71 -14.47
C TRP A 176 5.33 -5.12 -13.98
N GLY A 177 6.31 -5.31 -14.87
CA GLY A 177 7.70 -5.60 -14.45
C GLY A 177 7.97 -6.95 -13.77
N CYS A 178 6.98 -7.84 -13.60
CA CYS A 178 7.16 -9.14 -12.93
C CYS A 178 6.93 -10.34 -13.87
N SER A 179 7.12 -11.55 -13.35
CA SER A 179 6.90 -12.77 -14.14
C SER A 179 5.43 -12.97 -14.46
N HIS A 180 5.10 -13.15 -15.73
CA HIS A 180 3.72 -13.37 -16.17
C HIS A 180 3.65 -14.28 -17.39
N LYS A 181 3.03 -15.45 -17.25
CA LYS A 181 2.58 -16.27 -18.38
C LYS A 181 1.06 -16.44 -18.29
N PRO A 182 0.29 -16.31 -19.39
CA PRO A 182 -1.18 -16.34 -19.32
C PRO A 182 -1.75 -17.61 -18.66
N VAL A 183 -1.19 -18.79 -18.99
CA VAL A 183 -1.62 -20.07 -18.42
C VAL A 183 -1.38 -20.12 -16.91
N THR A 184 -0.17 -19.79 -16.45
CA THR A 184 0.16 -19.80 -15.01
C THR A 184 -0.58 -18.71 -14.25
N CYS A 185 -0.87 -17.57 -14.88
CA CYS A 185 -1.72 -16.52 -14.32
C CYS A 185 -3.15 -17.03 -14.11
N SER A 186 -3.72 -17.73 -15.09
CA SER A 186 -5.05 -18.33 -14.98
C SER A 186 -5.12 -19.35 -13.84
N GLU A 187 -4.11 -20.23 -13.73
CA GLU A 187 -4.00 -21.21 -12.64
C GLU A 187 -3.90 -20.53 -11.27
N GLN A 188 -2.98 -19.57 -11.11
CA GLN A 188 -2.82 -18.81 -9.86
C GLN A 188 -4.12 -18.09 -9.48
N ARG A 189 -4.81 -17.44 -10.44
CA ARG A 189 -6.11 -16.80 -10.19
C ARG A 189 -7.16 -17.81 -9.75
N ALA A 190 -7.20 -18.99 -10.37
CA ALA A 190 -8.13 -20.04 -9.99
C ALA A 190 -7.90 -20.53 -8.55
N GLU A 191 -6.65 -20.70 -8.13
CA GLU A 191 -6.30 -21.03 -6.74
C GLU A 191 -6.73 -19.93 -5.76
N VAL A 192 -6.47 -18.67 -6.10
CA VAL A 192 -6.86 -17.53 -5.26
C VAL A 192 -8.38 -17.44 -5.11
N ARG A 193 -9.15 -17.67 -6.18
CA ARG A 193 -10.62 -17.70 -6.10
C ARG A 193 -11.16 -18.79 -5.17
N ARG A 194 -10.44 -19.92 -5.01
CA ARG A 194 -10.87 -20.97 -4.06
C ARG A 194 -10.79 -20.51 -2.61
N VAL A 195 -9.83 -19.65 -2.27
CA VAL A 195 -9.64 -19.12 -0.90
C VAL A 195 -10.35 -17.80 -0.66
N LEU A 196 -10.77 -17.10 -1.73
CA LEU A 196 -11.55 -15.85 -1.67
C LEU A 196 -12.82 -15.96 -2.52
N PRO A 197 -13.78 -16.83 -2.17
CA PRO A 197 -14.94 -17.14 -3.01
C PRO A 197 -15.89 -15.96 -3.23
N GLY A 198 -15.85 -14.93 -2.37
CA GLY A 198 -16.68 -13.72 -2.48
C GLY A 198 -16.02 -12.57 -3.24
N ALA A 199 -14.76 -12.71 -3.67
CA ALA A 199 -13.99 -11.64 -4.30
C ALA A 199 -13.79 -11.88 -5.79
N GLU A 200 -13.92 -10.81 -6.57
CA GLU A 200 -13.48 -10.78 -7.96
C GLU A 200 -11.95 -10.78 -8.02
N VAL A 201 -11.36 -11.71 -8.78
CA VAL A 201 -9.89 -11.81 -8.92
C VAL A 201 -9.48 -11.52 -10.36
N LEU A 202 -8.78 -10.40 -10.54
CA LEU A 202 -8.39 -9.81 -11.82
C LEU A 202 -6.87 -9.72 -11.96
N CYS A 203 -6.40 -9.65 -13.20
CA CYS A 203 -5.02 -9.41 -13.58
C CYS A 203 -4.95 -8.16 -14.44
N SER A 204 -4.02 -7.24 -14.14
CA SER A 204 -3.89 -5.98 -14.87
C SER A 204 -3.48 -6.13 -16.34
N GLU A 205 -2.90 -7.27 -16.72
CA GLU A 205 -2.44 -7.54 -18.09
C GLU A 205 -3.40 -8.44 -18.90
N CYS A 206 -4.21 -9.27 -18.22
CA CYS A 206 -5.11 -10.20 -18.90
C CYS A 206 -6.54 -9.68 -19.02
N ASP A 207 -6.96 -8.82 -18.08
CA ASP A 207 -8.33 -8.34 -18.00
C ASP A 207 -8.34 -6.82 -18.24
N PRO A 208 -9.43 -6.25 -18.78
CA PRO A 208 -9.57 -4.80 -18.92
C PRO A 208 -9.85 -4.17 -17.55
N VAL A 209 -8.79 -3.84 -16.82
CA VAL A 209 -8.86 -3.27 -15.48
C VAL A 209 -8.52 -1.79 -15.51
N GLU A 210 -9.46 -0.94 -15.11
CA GLU A 210 -9.13 0.42 -14.71
C GLU A 210 -8.49 0.38 -13.32
N LEU A 211 -7.20 0.73 -13.25
CA LEU A 211 -6.49 0.82 -11.99
C LEU A 211 -6.92 2.11 -11.29
N ALA A 212 -7.56 1.98 -10.14
CA ALA A 212 -7.79 3.13 -9.27
C ALA A 212 -6.44 3.68 -8.77
N GLU A 213 -6.29 5.00 -8.83
CA GLU A 213 -5.20 5.74 -8.20
C GLU A 213 -5.72 6.46 -6.95
N VAL A 214 -4.80 6.81 -6.05
CA VAL A 214 -5.08 7.56 -4.82
C VAL A 214 -4.91 9.04 -5.04
#